data_AF-A0AA43UBC8-F1
#
_entry.id   AF-A0AA43UBC8-F1
#
_cell.length_a   1.000
_cell.length_b   1.000
_cell.length_c   1.000
_cell.angle_alpha   90.00
_cell.angle_beta   90.00
_cell.angle_gamma   90.00
#
_symmetry.space_group_name_H-M   'P 1'
#
loop_
_entity.id
_entity.type
_entity.pdbx_description
1 polymer ?
#
loop_
_entity_poly.entity_id
_entity_poly.type
_entity_poly.pdbx_seq_one_letter_code
_entity_poly.pdbx_strand_id
1 'polypeptide(L)'
;NGKLTLIASTTENPYFYVYNAVLSRSTVFEFKPLEPEDVRPVIQRGIRRMGEDLQRLVHWEDGVDEYIARSCGGDVRKSLNAVEALFAAHAQDRGEIELTLEETKEVAQRSANRYDRDGDVHYDILSAFQKSIRGSDPDAAIHYLARLLESGDLISPCRRLMVIASEDVGLAYPQAVPIVKACVDSANMLGLPEARIPLAEAVIFLATAPKSNSAIMAIDQAMADVRKGKGGQVPVILRDCHYGGAEKLGHGQGYHYAHNYPHHYVKQQYIPDDLVGKKYYEYGENKTEQAAKRYWDLIKGEV
;
A
#
# COMPACT_ATOMS: atom_id res chain seq x y z
N ASN A 1 -25.48 -3.93 31.23
CA ASN A 1 -26.64 -4.38 30.42
C ASN A 1 -26.39 -4.07 28.95
N GLY A 2 -25.98 -5.08 28.18
CA GLY A 2 -25.77 -5.03 26.73
C GLY A 2 -27.06 -4.71 25.97
N LYS A 3 -27.42 -3.43 25.92
CA LYS A 3 -28.59 -2.91 25.20
C LYS A 3 -28.43 -2.98 23.68
N LEU A 4 -27.23 -3.23 23.18
CA LEU A 4 -26.88 -3.20 21.76
C LEU A 4 -25.95 -4.37 21.42
N THR A 5 -26.23 -5.04 20.30
CA THR A 5 -25.29 -5.97 19.65
C THR A 5 -24.72 -5.24 18.43
N LEU A 6 -23.40 -5.04 18.41
CA LEU A 6 -22.72 -4.41 17.27
C LEU A 6 -22.27 -5.50 16.31
N ILE A 7 -22.73 -5.43 15.07
CA ILE A 7 -22.25 -6.24 13.94
C ILE A 7 -21.60 -5.27 12.96
N ALA A 8 -20.31 -5.44 12.72
CA ALA A 8 -19.53 -4.61 11.81
C ALA A 8 -18.80 -5.51 10.81
N SER A 9 -18.55 -5.00 9.61
CA SER A 9 -17.77 -5.67 8.57
C SER A 9 -16.72 -4.71 8.03
N THR A 10 -15.58 -5.25 7.64
CA THR A 10 -14.45 -4.51 7.08
C THR A 10 -13.72 -5.39 6.08
N THR A 11 -13.22 -4.81 5.01
CA THR A 11 -12.28 -5.47 4.07
C THR A 11 -10.83 -5.30 4.51
N GLU A 12 -10.55 -4.33 5.39
CA GLU A 12 -9.23 -4.10 5.97
C GLU A 12 -9.04 -4.94 7.22
N ASN A 13 -7.77 -5.24 7.56
CA ASN A 13 -7.45 -5.98 8.77
C ASN A 13 -7.88 -5.20 10.03
N PRO A 14 -8.81 -5.73 10.84
CA PRO A 14 -9.43 -5.00 11.94
C PRO A 14 -8.44 -4.65 13.06
N TYR A 15 -7.32 -5.38 13.20
CA TYR A 15 -6.31 -5.11 14.22
C TYR A 15 -5.52 -3.80 13.99
N PHE A 16 -5.53 -3.25 12.77
CA PHE A 16 -4.86 -1.99 12.46
C PHE A 16 -5.76 -0.76 12.60
N TYR A 17 -7.06 -0.92 12.35
CA TYR A 17 -7.98 0.21 12.15
C TYR A 17 -9.10 0.29 13.19
N VAL A 18 -9.32 -0.77 13.98
CA VAL A 18 -10.34 -0.79 15.03
C VAL A 18 -9.70 -0.60 16.39
N TYR A 19 -10.24 0.30 17.22
CA TYR A 19 -9.76 0.52 18.58
C TYR A 19 -9.80 -0.78 19.40
N ASN A 20 -8.73 -1.04 20.16
CA ASN A 20 -8.61 -2.21 21.05
C ASN A 20 -9.76 -2.35 22.06
N ALA A 21 -10.38 -1.24 22.45
CA ALA A 21 -11.56 -1.25 23.32
C ALA A 21 -12.77 -1.94 22.65
N VAL A 22 -12.92 -1.85 21.34
CA VAL A 22 -14.00 -2.52 20.60
C VAL A 22 -13.63 -3.97 20.33
N LEU A 23 -12.38 -4.23 19.92
CA LEU A 23 -11.89 -5.59 19.64
C LEU A 23 -11.94 -6.50 20.87
N SER A 24 -11.60 -5.99 22.05
CA SER A 24 -11.65 -6.77 23.31
C SER A 24 -13.06 -7.23 23.70
N ARG A 25 -14.10 -6.70 23.05
CA ARG A 25 -15.51 -7.02 23.29
C ARG A 25 -16.21 -7.59 22.06
N SER A 26 -15.46 -7.88 21.00
CA SER A 26 -15.97 -8.37 19.72
C SER A 26 -15.37 -9.74 19.38
N THR A 27 -16.13 -10.57 18.68
CA THR A 27 -15.59 -11.79 18.06
C THR A 27 -15.28 -11.47 16.60
N VAL A 28 -14.03 -11.71 16.18
CA VAL A 28 -13.59 -11.46 14.80
C VAL A 28 -13.79 -12.74 14.00
N PHE A 29 -14.56 -12.64 12.91
CA PHE A 29 -14.73 -13.70 11.94
C PHE A 29 -14.05 -13.29 10.64
N GLU A 30 -13.20 -14.16 10.12
CA GLU A 30 -12.63 -14.00 8.79
C GLU A 30 -13.58 -14.64 7.77
N PHE A 31 -13.95 -13.87 6.75
CA PHE A 31 -14.67 -14.38 5.59
C PHE A 31 -13.68 -14.61 4.46
N LYS A 32 -13.80 -15.76 3.80
CA LYS A 32 -13.02 -16.08 2.60
C LYS A 32 -13.84 -15.74 1.35
N PRO A 33 -13.18 -15.38 0.24
CA PRO A 33 -13.84 -15.31 -1.06
C PRO A 33 -14.58 -16.62 -1.36
N LEU A 34 -15.71 -16.51 -2.05
CA LEU A 34 -16.48 -17.68 -2.47
C LEU A 34 -15.92 -18.25 -3.77
N GLU A 35 -15.95 -19.57 -3.91
CA GLU A 35 -15.61 -20.21 -5.16
C GLU A 35 -16.73 -20.01 -6.19
N PRO A 36 -16.43 -20.01 -7.50
CA PRO A 36 -17.45 -19.83 -8.54
C PRO A 36 -18.65 -20.77 -8.38
N GLU A 37 -18.42 -22.01 -7.97
CA GLU A 37 -19.43 -23.03 -7.73
C GLU A 37 -20.43 -22.64 -6.62
N ASP A 38 -19.97 -21.92 -5.60
CA ASP A 38 -20.80 -21.43 -4.49
C ASP A 38 -21.65 -20.22 -4.90
N VAL A 39 -21.15 -19.42 -5.85
CA VAL A 39 -21.82 -18.20 -6.33
C VAL A 39 -22.89 -18.50 -7.38
N ARG A 40 -22.70 -19.54 -8.21
CA ARG A 40 -23.64 -19.93 -9.27
C ARG A 40 -25.09 -20.07 -8.81
N PRO A 41 -25.42 -20.77 -7.70
CA PRO A 41 -26.78 -20.85 -7.20
C PRO A 41 -27.38 -19.48 -6.85
N VAL A 42 -26.56 -18.52 -6.41
CA VAL A 42 -27.01 -17.16 -6.10
C VAL A 42 -27.36 -16.41 -7.37
N ILE A 43 -26.53 -16.52 -8.41
CA ILE A 43 -26.76 -15.90 -9.73
C ILE A 43 -28.04 -16.45 -10.36
N GLN A 44 -28.20 -17.77 -10.39
CA GLN A 44 -29.41 -18.41 -10.93
C GLN A 44 -30.68 -17.94 -10.20
N ARG A 45 -30.61 -17.78 -8.87
CA ARG A 45 -31.73 -17.19 -8.10
C ARG A 45 -31.97 -15.73 -8.48
N GLY A 46 -30.92 -14.93 -8.64
CA GLY A 46 -31.01 -13.54 -9.08
C GLY A 46 -31.69 -13.40 -10.44
N ILE A 47 -31.29 -14.20 -11.43
CA ILE A 47 -31.89 -14.21 -12.77
C ILE A 47 -33.38 -14.55 -12.71
N ARG A 48 -33.75 -15.63 -11.99
CA ARG A 48 -35.16 -16.01 -11.82
C ARG A 48 -35.96 -14.91 -11.15
N ARG A 49 -35.40 -14.28 -10.11
CA ARG A 49 -36.07 -13.22 -9.37
C ARG A 49 -36.32 -11.98 -10.24
N MET A 50 -35.36 -11.59 -11.05
CA MET A 50 -35.52 -10.50 -12.02
C MET A 50 -36.63 -10.81 -13.04
N GLY A 51 -36.71 -12.05 -13.51
CA GLY A 51 -37.81 -12.51 -14.36
C GLY A 51 -39.18 -12.40 -13.68
N GLU A 52 -39.28 -12.84 -12.43
CA GLU A 52 -40.50 -12.71 -11.60
C GLU A 52 -40.91 -11.25 -11.42
N ASP A 53 -39.98 -10.38 -11.03
CA ASP A 53 -40.24 -8.96 -10.75
C ASP A 53 -40.66 -8.21 -12.03
N LEU A 54 -40.17 -8.64 -13.20
CA LEU A 54 -40.57 -8.10 -14.51
C LEU A 54 -41.81 -8.80 -15.11
N GLN A 55 -42.31 -9.86 -14.50
CA GLN A 55 -43.39 -10.71 -15.03
C GLN A 55 -43.11 -11.26 -16.44
N ARG A 56 -41.85 -11.62 -16.72
CA ARG A 56 -41.39 -12.14 -18.02
C ARG A 56 -40.81 -13.54 -17.85
N LEU A 57 -41.02 -14.40 -18.84
CA LEU A 57 -40.28 -15.66 -18.94
C LEU A 57 -38.84 -15.34 -19.29
N VAL A 58 -37.90 -15.96 -18.56
CA VAL A 58 -36.46 -15.76 -18.75
C VAL A 58 -35.81 -17.10 -19.04
N HIS A 59 -35.07 -17.13 -20.14
CA HIS A 59 -34.20 -18.21 -20.54
C HIS A 59 -32.76 -17.69 -20.57
N TRP A 60 -31.79 -18.54 -20.24
CA TRP A 60 -30.38 -18.19 -20.36
C TRP A 60 -29.60 -19.38 -20.91
N GLU A 61 -28.61 -19.06 -21.73
CA GLU A 61 -27.72 -20.04 -22.34
C GLU A 61 -26.87 -20.77 -21.28
N ASP A 62 -26.53 -22.03 -21.56
CA ASP A 62 -25.59 -22.80 -20.75
C ASP A 62 -24.25 -22.06 -20.64
N GLY A 63 -23.80 -21.82 -19.40
CA GLY A 63 -22.54 -21.14 -19.11
C GLY A 63 -22.66 -19.65 -18.78
N VAL A 64 -23.83 -19.02 -18.93
CA VAL A 64 -24.05 -17.62 -18.50
C VAL A 64 -23.78 -17.44 -17.00
N ASP A 65 -24.35 -18.31 -16.17
CA ASP A 65 -24.19 -18.29 -14.72
C ASP A 65 -22.75 -18.57 -14.28
N GLU A 66 -22.09 -19.54 -14.93
CA GLU A 66 -20.69 -19.89 -14.69
C GLU A 66 -19.75 -18.74 -15.07
N TYR A 67 -20.00 -18.10 -16.21
CA TYR A 67 -19.18 -16.98 -16.66
C TYR A 67 -19.29 -15.78 -15.71
N ILE A 68 -20.50 -15.42 -15.28
CA ILE A 68 -20.70 -14.36 -14.29
C ILE A 68 -19.98 -14.70 -12.99
N ALA A 69 -20.12 -15.94 -12.48
CA ALA A 69 -19.48 -16.37 -11.24
C ALA A 69 -17.95 -16.23 -11.29
N ARG A 70 -17.33 -16.68 -12.41
CA ARG A 70 -15.88 -16.59 -12.61
C ARG A 70 -15.40 -15.14 -12.75
N SER A 71 -16.15 -14.31 -13.47
CA SER A 71 -15.78 -12.91 -13.72
C SER A 71 -15.79 -12.02 -12.48
N CYS A 72 -16.48 -12.45 -11.41
CA CYS A 72 -16.74 -11.63 -10.23
C CYS A 72 -15.84 -11.97 -9.02
N GLY A 73 -14.94 -12.95 -9.12
CA GLY A 73 -13.89 -13.21 -8.13
C GLY A 73 -14.41 -13.51 -6.71
N GLY A 74 -15.54 -14.20 -6.59
CA GLY A 74 -16.15 -14.55 -5.30
C GLY A 74 -16.97 -13.44 -4.64
N ASP A 75 -17.13 -12.27 -5.26
CA ASP A 75 -18.05 -11.22 -4.80
C ASP A 75 -19.47 -11.45 -5.33
N VAL A 76 -20.37 -11.85 -4.43
CA VAL A 76 -21.79 -12.08 -4.73
C VAL A 76 -22.52 -10.80 -5.12
N ARG A 77 -22.18 -9.66 -4.51
CA ARG A 77 -22.81 -8.37 -4.86
C ARG A 77 -22.45 -8.00 -6.29
N LYS A 78 -21.18 -8.15 -6.67
CA LYS A 78 -20.69 -7.89 -8.03
C LYS A 78 -21.38 -8.79 -9.05
N SER A 79 -21.58 -10.06 -8.69
CA SER A 79 -22.29 -11.05 -9.50
C SER A 79 -23.76 -10.66 -9.73
N LEU A 80 -24.46 -10.21 -8.68
CA LEU A 80 -25.85 -9.76 -8.80
C LEU A 80 -25.97 -8.45 -9.59
N ASN A 81 -25.03 -7.51 -9.43
CA ASN A 81 -25.02 -6.29 -10.25
C ASN A 81 -24.82 -6.60 -11.75
N ALA A 82 -24.03 -7.63 -12.08
CA ALA A 82 -23.88 -8.08 -13.46
C ALA A 82 -25.20 -8.65 -14.02
N VAL A 83 -25.95 -9.40 -13.19
CA VAL A 83 -27.31 -9.85 -13.53
C VAL A 83 -28.23 -8.65 -13.77
N GLU A 84 -28.28 -7.68 -12.85
CA GLU A 84 -29.10 -6.47 -13.02
C GLU A 84 -28.75 -5.70 -14.31
N ALA A 85 -27.46 -5.57 -14.61
CA ALA A 85 -26.98 -4.91 -15.82
C ALA A 85 -27.40 -5.65 -17.10
N LEU A 86 -27.39 -6.99 -17.09
CA LEU A 86 -27.91 -7.80 -18.19
C LEU A 86 -29.40 -7.52 -18.40
N PHE A 87 -30.20 -7.58 -17.34
CA PHE A 87 -31.64 -7.29 -17.45
C PHE A 87 -31.93 -5.85 -17.87
N ALA A 88 -31.10 -4.88 -17.46
CA ALA A 88 -31.22 -3.49 -17.91
C ALA A 88 -30.99 -3.36 -19.43
N ALA A 89 -30.11 -4.18 -20.02
CA ALA A 89 -29.92 -4.21 -21.48
C ALA A 89 -31.19 -4.67 -22.22
N HIS A 90 -31.99 -5.55 -21.59
CA HIS A 90 -33.26 -6.06 -22.13
C HIS A 90 -34.50 -5.23 -21.72
N ALA A 91 -34.32 -4.02 -21.18
CA ALA A 91 -35.42 -3.22 -20.64
C ALA A 91 -36.44 -2.76 -21.70
N GLN A 92 -36.04 -2.67 -22.97
CA GLN A 92 -36.94 -2.28 -24.08
C GLN A 92 -37.51 -3.47 -24.86
N ASP A 93 -37.06 -4.68 -24.54
CA ASP A 93 -37.48 -5.88 -25.25
C ASP A 93 -38.93 -6.23 -24.90
N ARG A 94 -39.66 -6.73 -25.89
CA ARG A 94 -41.05 -7.17 -25.72
C ARG A 94 -41.11 -8.69 -25.72
N GLY A 95 -41.76 -9.27 -24.72
CA GLY A 95 -41.97 -10.71 -24.61
C GLY A 95 -40.97 -11.38 -23.68
N GLU A 96 -40.45 -12.54 -24.05
CA GLU A 96 -39.51 -13.31 -23.23
C GLU A 96 -38.12 -12.62 -23.20
N ILE A 97 -37.30 -12.94 -22.21
CA ILE A 97 -35.89 -12.50 -22.12
C ILE A 97 -35.02 -13.72 -22.37
N GLU A 98 -34.11 -13.62 -23.32
CA GLU A 98 -33.09 -14.63 -23.58
C GLU A 98 -31.73 -14.01 -23.29
N LEU A 99 -31.05 -14.51 -22.25
CA LEU A 99 -29.70 -14.05 -21.88
C LEU A 99 -28.67 -14.93 -22.58
N THR A 100 -27.85 -14.34 -23.45
CA THR A 100 -26.80 -15.06 -24.17
C THR A 100 -25.45 -14.97 -23.48
N LEU A 101 -24.56 -15.93 -23.75
CA LEU A 101 -23.20 -15.92 -23.22
C LEU A 101 -22.38 -14.76 -23.80
N GLU A 102 -22.60 -14.37 -25.06
CA GLU A 102 -21.89 -13.25 -25.69
C GLU A 102 -22.26 -11.90 -25.07
N GLU A 103 -23.54 -11.61 -24.85
CA GLU A 103 -23.96 -10.39 -24.14
C GLU A 103 -23.44 -10.37 -22.70
N THR A 104 -23.43 -11.53 -22.05
CA THR A 104 -22.86 -11.70 -20.71
C THR A 104 -21.38 -11.34 -20.69
N LYS A 105 -20.59 -11.75 -21.69
CA LYS A 105 -19.17 -11.37 -21.81
C LYS A 105 -19.01 -9.87 -21.97
N GLU A 106 -19.82 -9.21 -22.79
CA GLU A 106 -19.75 -7.76 -23.01
C GLU A 106 -20.09 -6.95 -21.75
N VAL A 107 -21.17 -7.34 -21.05
CA VAL A 107 -21.62 -6.68 -19.81
C VAL A 107 -20.64 -6.96 -18.66
N ALA A 108 -20.17 -8.19 -18.53
CA ALA A 108 -19.21 -8.58 -17.52
C ALA A 108 -17.83 -7.94 -17.73
N GLN A 109 -17.36 -7.74 -18.98
CA GLN A 109 -16.10 -7.02 -19.23
C GLN A 109 -16.15 -5.56 -18.74
N ARG A 110 -17.29 -4.87 -18.95
CA ARG A 110 -17.48 -3.50 -18.44
C ARG A 110 -17.56 -3.44 -16.91
N SER A 111 -18.04 -4.51 -16.27
CA SER A 111 -18.12 -4.69 -14.82
C SER A 111 -16.78 -5.11 -14.18
N ALA A 112 -16.05 -6.04 -14.81
CA ALA A 112 -14.80 -6.61 -14.35
C ALA A 112 -13.66 -5.58 -14.40
N ASN A 113 -13.57 -4.77 -15.46
CA ASN A 113 -12.58 -3.70 -15.58
C ASN A 113 -12.68 -2.66 -14.45
N ARG A 114 -13.83 -2.51 -13.79
CA ARG A 114 -13.99 -1.59 -12.64
C ARG A 114 -13.44 -2.13 -11.31
N TYR A 115 -13.07 -3.41 -11.21
CA TYR A 115 -12.90 -4.07 -9.91
C TYR A 115 -11.96 -5.30 -9.94
N ASP A 116 -10.95 -5.34 -10.82
CA ASP A 116 -9.84 -6.30 -10.72
C ASP A 116 -8.76 -5.72 -9.77
N ARG A 117 -9.06 -5.75 -8.45
CA ARG A 117 -8.15 -5.29 -7.38
C ARG A 117 -7.31 -6.42 -6.77
N ASP A 118 -7.66 -7.69 -7.01
CA ASP A 118 -7.14 -8.83 -6.23
C ASP A 118 -6.39 -9.89 -7.08
N GLY A 119 -6.19 -9.67 -8.37
CA GLY A 119 -5.43 -10.60 -9.25
C GLY A 119 -3.91 -10.36 -9.27
N ASP A 120 -3.13 -11.38 -9.67
CA ASP A 120 -1.68 -11.29 -9.93
C ASP A 120 -1.33 -10.13 -10.88
N VAL A 121 -2.23 -9.82 -11.82
CA VAL A 121 -2.11 -8.70 -12.78
C VAL A 121 -2.02 -7.35 -12.06
N HIS A 122 -2.72 -7.16 -10.94
CA HIS A 122 -2.66 -5.93 -10.16
C HIS A 122 -1.27 -5.72 -9.54
N TYR A 123 -0.71 -6.78 -8.97
CA TYR A 123 0.65 -6.74 -8.41
C TYR A 123 1.70 -6.52 -9.49
N ASP A 124 1.53 -7.09 -10.68
CA ASP A 124 2.39 -6.84 -11.82
C ASP A 124 2.33 -5.37 -12.28
N ILE A 125 1.15 -4.76 -12.31
CA ILE A 125 1.00 -3.33 -12.64
C ILE A 125 1.67 -2.47 -11.58
N LEU A 126 1.46 -2.73 -10.28
CA LEU A 126 2.12 -1.98 -9.20
C LEU A 126 3.65 -2.15 -9.23
N SER A 127 4.11 -3.35 -9.53
CA SER A 127 5.51 -3.70 -9.71
C SER A 127 6.13 -2.93 -10.88
N ALA A 128 5.45 -2.88 -12.03
CA ALA A 128 5.88 -2.12 -13.20
C ALA A 128 5.82 -0.61 -12.95
N PHE A 129 4.80 -0.14 -12.22
CA PHE A 129 4.66 1.25 -11.80
C PHE A 129 5.87 1.71 -10.98
N GLN A 130 6.23 0.98 -9.92
CA GLN A 130 7.41 1.32 -9.12
C GLN A 130 8.70 1.23 -9.93
N LYS A 131 8.88 0.17 -10.72
CA LYS A 131 10.09 0.00 -11.54
C LYS A 131 10.26 1.11 -12.57
N SER A 132 9.18 1.61 -13.14
CA SER A 132 9.22 2.73 -14.10
C SER A 132 9.68 4.01 -13.42
N ILE A 133 9.14 4.32 -12.23
CA ILE A 133 9.55 5.50 -11.46
C ILE A 133 11.02 5.37 -11.02
N ARG A 134 11.42 4.22 -10.49
CA ARG A 134 12.82 3.90 -10.12
C ARG A 134 13.76 4.02 -11.32
N GLY A 135 13.35 3.50 -12.46
CA GLY A 135 14.05 3.55 -13.74
C GLY A 135 14.10 4.94 -14.38
N SER A 136 13.43 5.94 -13.77
CA SER A 136 13.35 7.31 -14.27
C SER A 136 12.65 7.43 -15.63
N ASP A 137 11.64 6.60 -15.87
CA ASP A 137 10.77 6.65 -17.05
C ASP A 137 9.40 7.24 -16.66
N PRO A 138 9.19 8.57 -16.83
CA PRO A 138 7.94 9.22 -16.45
C PRO A 138 6.76 8.80 -17.32
N ASP A 139 6.99 8.48 -18.59
CA ASP A 139 5.94 8.12 -19.55
C ASP A 139 5.37 6.75 -19.23
N ALA A 140 6.24 5.76 -19.01
CA ALA A 140 5.82 4.43 -18.57
C ALA A 140 5.16 4.50 -17.18
N ALA A 141 5.71 5.29 -16.25
CA ALA A 141 5.13 5.44 -14.91
C ALA A 141 3.71 6.03 -14.95
N ILE A 142 3.48 7.07 -15.75
CA ILE A 142 2.14 7.66 -15.93
C ILE A 142 1.19 6.66 -16.59
N HIS A 143 1.65 5.86 -17.54
CA HIS A 143 0.83 4.81 -18.15
C HIS A 143 0.36 3.79 -17.10
N TYR A 144 1.26 3.31 -16.23
CA TYR A 144 0.87 2.37 -15.18
C TYR A 144 -0.01 3.02 -14.09
N LEU A 145 0.19 4.29 -13.77
CA LEU A 145 -0.76 5.02 -12.91
C LEU A 145 -2.15 5.03 -13.54
N ALA A 146 -2.27 5.38 -14.83
CA ALA A 146 -3.54 5.42 -15.53
C ALA A 146 -4.24 4.05 -15.47
N ARG A 147 -3.52 2.95 -15.69
CA ARG A 147 -4.08 1.59 -15.56
C ARG A 147 -4.64 1.29 -14.18
N LEU A 148 -3.95 1.73 -13.11
CA LEU A 148 -4.43 1.56 -11.73
C LEU A 148 -5.69 2.41 -11.44
N LEU A 149 -5.74 3.64 -11.96
CA LEU A 149 -6.87 4.53 -11.71
C LEU A 149 -8.11 4.16 -12.53
N GLU A 150 -7.94 3.67 -13.76
CA GLU A 150 -9.04 3.17 -14.59
C GLU A 150 -9.70 1.93 -14.00
N SER A 151 -8.97 1.11 -13.23
CA SER A 151 -9.54 0.01 -12.44
C SER A 151 -10.21 0.46 -11.13
N GLY A 152 -10.26 1.78 -10.89
CA GLY A 152 -10.85 2.37 -9.68
C GLY A 152 -9.96 2.25 -8.44
N ASP A 153 -8.69 1.87 -8.57
CA ASP A 153 -7.77 1.76 -7.44
C ASP A 153 -7.00 3.05 -7.17
N LEU A 154 -7.51 3.81 -6.21
CA LEU A 154 -6.84 5.00 -5.68
C LEU A 154 -5.80 4.69 -4.60
N ILE A 155 -6.03 3.67 -3.77
CA ILE A 155 -5.27 3.47 -2.52
C ILE A 155 -3.89 2.88 -2.81
N SER A 156 -3.80 1.90 -3.70
CA SER A 156 -2.53 1.23 -3.98
C SER A 156 -1.47 2.18 -4.57
N PRO A 157 -1.74 3.00 -5.61
CA PRO A 157 -0.76 3.96 -6.09
C PRO A 157 -0.39 5.00 -5.02
N CYS A 158 -1.34 5.48 -4.21
CA CYS A 158 -1.05 6.39 -3.09
C CYS A 158 -0.04 5.81 -2.09
N ARG A 159 -0.28 4.58 -1.62
CA ARG A 159 0.64 3.88 -0.70
C ARG A 159 1.99 3.65 -1.37
N ARG A 160 2.00 3.24 -2.64
CA ARG A 160 3.22 2.94 -3.39
C ARG A 160 4.08 4.19 -3.62
N LEU A 161 3.48 5.34 -3.92
CA LEU A 161 4.20 6.60 -4.09
C LEU A 161 4.95 7.01 -2.82
N MET A 162 4.35 6.85 -1.63
CA MET A 162 5.02 7.13 -0.35
C MET A 162 6.22 6.20 -0.11
N VAL A 163 6.11 4.92 -0.51
CA VAL A 163 7.24 3.98 -0.49
C VAL A 163 8.36 4.48 -1.41
N ILE A 164 8.05 4.76 -2.67
CA ILE A 164 9.04 5.19 -3.69
C ILE A 164 9.76 6.48 -3.27
N ALA A 165 9.04 7.43 -2.68
CA ALA A 165 9.64 8.68 -2.18
C ALA A 165 10.77 8.43 -1.17
N SER A 166 10.65 7.38 -0.34
CA SER A 166 11.63 7.05 0.69
C SER A 166 12.65 5.99 0.24
N GLU A 167 12.24 5.02 -0.58
CA GLU A 167 13.04 3.88 -1.03
C GLU A 167 13.94 4.23 -2.22
N ASP A 168 13.39 4.94 -3.21
CA ASP A 168 14.01 5.10 -4.53
C ASP A 168 14.56 6.51 -4.76
N VAL A 169 13.96 7.53 -4.15
CA VAL A 169 14.49 8.91 -4.13
C VAL A 169 15.28 9.15 -2.84
N GLY A 170 14.67 8.87 -1.68
CA GLY A 170 15.36 8.82 -0.40
C GLY A 170 16.17 10.08 -0.08
N LEU A 171 17.42 9.87 0.32
CA LEU A 171 18.33 10.95 0.72
C LEU A 171 18.87 11.77 -0.46
N ALA A 172 18.64 11.34 -1.71
CA ALA A 172 19.01 12.14 -2.87
C ALA A 172 18.18 13.42 -2.95
N TYR A 173 16.90 13.36 -2.56
CA TYR A 173 16.06 14.53 -2.42
C TYR A 173 15.05 14.37 -1.28
N PRO A 174 15.43 14.70 -0.02
CA PRO A 174 14.58 14.45 1.16
C PRO A 174 13.22 15.16 1.14
N GLN A 175 13.08 16.25 0.39
CA GLN A 175 11.80 16.95 0.23
C GLN A 175 10.77 16.14 -0.58
N ALA A 176 11.17 15.04 -1.23
CA ALA A 176 10.25 14.17 -1.94
C ALA A 176 9.18 13.57 -1.01
N VAL A 177 9.53 13.22 0.23
CA VAL A 177 8.59 12.65 1.21
C VAL A 177 7.41 13.60 1.50
N PRO A 178 7.64 14.86 1.96
CA PRO A 178 6.53 15.78 2.23
C PRO A 178 5.77 16.21 0.97
N ILE A 179 6.44 16.39 -0.17
CA ILE A 179 5.78 16.74 -1.44
C ILE A 179 4.79 15.64 -1.85
N VAL A 180 5.28 14.38 -1.90
CA VAL A 180 4.44 13.24 -2.29
C VAL A 180 3.32 13.01 -1.27
N LYS A 181 3.59 13.20 0.02
CA LYS A 181 2.54 13.12 1.05
C LYS A 181 1.43 14.14 0.82
N ALA A 182 1.78 15.38 0.47
CA ALA A 182 0.80 16.41 0.16
C ALA A 182 -0.04 16.03 -1.08
N CYS A 183 0.58 15.55 -2.16
CA CYS A 183 -0.13 15.06 -3.33
C CYS A 183 -1.09 13.91 -3.00
N VAL A 184 -0.64 12.94 -2.19
CA VAL A 184 -1.47 11.81 -1.74
C VAL A 184 -2.64 12.27 -0.86
N ASP A 185 -2.41 13.24 0.02
CA ASP A 185 -3.47 13.81 0.86
C ASP A 185 -4.52 14.53 0.01
N SER A 186 -4.07 15.37 -0.95
CA SER A 186 -4.96 16.00 -1.92
C SER A 186 -5.75 14.96 -2.72
N ALA A 187 -5.11 13.89 -3.18
CA ALA A 187 -5.77 12.81 -3.92
C ALA A 187 -6.87 12.13 -3.08
N ASN A 188 -6.59 11.82 -1.82
CA ASN A 188 -7.57 11.22 -0.92
C ASN A 188 -8.73 12.16 -0.57
N MET A 189 -8.47 13.47 -0.46
CA MET A 189 -9.51 14.47 -0.18
C MET A 189 -10.43 14.72 -1.37
N LEU A 190 -9.89 14.68 -2.60
CA LEU A 190 -10.64 14.94 -3.83
C LEU A 190 -11.42 13.71 -4.31
N GLY A 191 -10.82 12.51 -4.22
CA GLY A 191 -11.38 11.29 -4.80
C GLY A 191 -11.35 11.28 -6.33
N LEU A 192 -11.72 10.15 -6.94
CA LEU A 192 -11.73 10.03 -8.40
C LEU A 192 -12.95 10.76 -9.01
N PRO A 193 -12.80 11.42 -10.17
CA PRO A 193 -11.62 11.38 -11.04
C PRO A 193 -10.53 12.41 -10.72
N GLU A 194 -10.79 13.43 -9.90
CA GLU A 194 -9.87 14.57 -9.68
C GLU A 194 -8.55 14.18 -9.00
N ALA A 195 -8.55 13.12 -8.19
CA ALA A 195 -7.38 12.54 -7.55
C ALA A 195 -6.25 12.16 -8.54
N ARG A 196 -6.57 11.91 -9.81
CA ARG A 196 -5.57 11.61 -10.84
C ARG A 196 -4.56 12.75 -11.05
N ILE A 197 -4.96 13.99 -10.81
CA ILE A 197 -4.17 15.20 -11.07
C ILE A 197 -2.97 15.30 -10.10
N PRO A 198 -3.17 15.35 -8.77
CA PRO A 198 -2.04 15.39 -7.84
C PRO A 198 -1.20 14.11 -7.88
N LEU A 199 -1.80 12.95 -8.20
CA LEU A 199 -1.03 11.71 -8.35
C LEU A 199 -0.12 11.73 -9.59
N ALA A 200 -0.60 12.27 -10.71
CA ALA A 200 0.24 12.43 -11.90
C ALA A 200 1.44 13.35 -11.63
N GLU A 201 1.23 14.45 -10.88
CA GLU A 201 2.30 15.34 -10.45
C GLU A 201 3.34 14.59 -9.59
N ALA A 202 2.89 13.84 -8.58
CA ALA A 202 3.78 13.05 -7.72
C ALA A 202 4.59 12.00 -8.51
N VAL A 203 3.96 11.33 -9.49
CA VAL A 203 4.62 10.34 -10.34
C VAL A 203 5.73 10.96 -11.17
N ILE A 204 5.43 12.04 -11.90
CA ILE A 204 6.41 12.70 -12.78
C ILE A 204 7.54 13.29 -11.94
N PHE A 205 7.20 13.88 -10.80
CA PHE A 205 8.17 14.40 -9.85
C PHE A 205 9.15 13.31 -9.36
N LEU A 206 8.65 12.16 -8.90
CA LEU A 206 9.51 11.07 -8.45
C LEU A 206 10.31 10.43 -9.59
N ALA A 207 9.71 10.27 -10.77
CA ALA A 207 10.38 9.69 -11.92
C ALA A 207 11.56 10.56 -12.38
N THR A 208 11.45 11.88 -12.27
CA THR A 208 12.51 12.82 -12.68
C THR A 208 13.46 13.22 -11.54
N ALA A 209 13.16 12.87 -10.29
CA ALA A 209 14.02 13.14 -9.13
C ALA A 209 15.32 12.33 -9.15
N PRO A 210 16.42 12.83 -8.54
CA PRO A 210 17.62 12.02 -8.35
C PRO A 210 17.32 10.81 -7.46
N LYS A 211 17.97 9.68 -7.74
CA LYS A 211 17.70 8.40 -7.07
C LYS A 211 18.73 8.09 -5.99
N SER A 212 18.26 7.48 -4.91
CA SER A 212 19.11 6.86 -3.88
C SER A 212 18.32 5.87 -3.04
N ASN A 213 18.90 4.68 -2.88
CA ASN A 213 18.41 3.63 -1.99
C ASN A 213 19.30 3.47 -0.75
N SER A 214 20.18 4.43 -0.46
CA SER A 214 21.16 4.34 0.63
C SER A 214 20.51 4.13 2.00
N ALA A 215 19.37 4.77 2.25
CA ALA A 215 18.62 4.65 3.50
C ALA A 215 17.98 3.26 3.67
N ILE A 216 17.31 2.72 2.65
CA ILE A 216 16.69 1.39 2.72
C ILE A 216 17.75 0.29 2.85
N MET A 217 18.86 0.41 2.14
CA MET A 217 19.98 -0.52 2.28
C MET A 217 20.59 -0.48 3.68
N ALA A 218 20.72 0.71 4.28
CA ALA A 218 21.25 0.84 5.64
C ALA A 218 20.35 0.15 6.68
N ILE A 219 19.03 0.38 6.63
CA ILE A 219 18.10 -0.24 7.59
C ILE A 219 17.99 -1.75 7.37
N ASP A 220 17.97 -2.23 6.12
CA ASP A 220 17.90 -3.66 5.83
C ASP A 220 19.13 -4.41 6.35
N GLN A 221 20.33 -3.82 6.18
CA GLN A 221 21.55 -4.38 6.74
C GLN A 221 21.56 -4.39 8.28
N ALA A 222 21.13 -3.30 8.90
CA ALA A 222 21.02 -3.22 10.36
C ALA A 222 20.00 -4.23 10.91
N MET A 223 18.83 -4.35 10.28
CA MET A 223 17.81 -5.34 10.62
C MET A 223 18.32 -6.77 10.44
N ALA A 224 19.13 -7.03 9.41
CA ALA A 224 19.74 -8.34 9.21
C ALA A 224 20.72 -8.71 10.33
N ASP A 225 21.51 -7.75 10.84
CA ASP A 225 22.41 -8.00 11.97
C ASP A 225 21.64 -8.18 13.29
N VAL A 226 20.56 -7.42 13.53
CA VAL A 226 19.66 -7.62 14.68
C VAL A 226 19.01 -9.01 14.65
N ARG A 227 18.52 -9.46 13.49
CA ARG A 227 17.94 -10.82 13.31
C ARG A 227 18.96 -11.93 13.57
N LYS A 228 20.26 -11.65 13.41
CA LYS A 228 21.36 -12.57 13.74
C LYS A 228 21.79 -12.50 15.21
N GLY A 229 21.09 -11.71 16.04
CA GLY A 229 21.38 -11.57 17.47
C GLY A 229 22.56 -10.65 17.80
N LYS A 230 23.03 -9.82 16.86
CA LYS A 230 24.10 -8.85 17.12
C LYS A 230 23.56 -7.56 17.74
N GLY A 231 24.39 -6.84 18.47
CA GLY A 231 24.07 -5.52 19.01
C GLY A 231 23.12 -5.54 20.21
N GLY A 232 23.05 -6.65 20.93
CA GLY A 232 22.04 -6.86 22.00
C GLY A 232 22.21 -5.96 23.23
N GLN A 233 23.42 -5.47 23.53
CA GLN A 233 23.67 -4.57 24.66
C GLN A 233 23.94 -3.14 24.19
N VAL A 234 23.19 -2.20 24.76
CA VAL A 234 23.47 -0.77 24.63
C VAL A 234 24.72 -0.42 25.47
N PRO A 235 25.72 0.28 24.89
CA PRO A 235 26.87 0.77 25.64
C PRO A 235 26.45 1.55 26.90
N VAL A 236 27.10 1.30 28.03
CA VAL A 236 26.71 1.86 29.34
C VAL A 236 26.63 3.40 29.32
N ILE A 237 27.53 4.04 28.57
CA ILE A 237 27.59 5.49 28.41
C ILE A 237 26.36 6.08 27.70
N LEU A 238 25.57 5.27 26.98
CA LEU A 238 24.36 5.71 26.26
C LEU A 238 23.07 5.30 26.97
N ARG A 239 23.16 4.55 28.08
CA ARG A 239 21.99 4.11 28.83
C ARG A 239 21.38 5.29 29.58
N ASP A 240 20.06 5.25 29.71
CA ASP A 240 19.29 6.26 30.43
C ASP A 240 19.79 6.41 31.89
N CYS A 241 19.98 7.66 32.32
CA CYS A 241 20.46 8.02 33.65
C CYS A 241 19.38 8.67 34.54
N HIS A 242 18.15 8.84 34.05
CA HIS A 242 17.11 9.61 34.74
C HIS A 242 16.31 8.81 35.79
N TYR A 243 16.55 7.51 35.96
CA TYR A 243 15.84 6.67 36.92
C TYR A 243 16.64 6.41 38.20
N GLY A 244 15.92 6.19 39.31
CA GLY A 244 16.54 5.91 40.61
C GLY A 244 17.44 4.67 40.57
N GLY A 245 18.73 4.85 40.87
CA GLY A 245 19.74 3.78 40.88
C GLY A 245 20.65 3.73 39.65
N ALA A 246 20.41 4.56 38.63
CA ALA A 246 21.25 4.62 37.43
C ALA A 246 22.73 4.94 37.73
N GLU A 247 23.00 5.86 38.67
CA GLU A 247 24.35 6.23 39.10
C GLU A 247 25.11 5.03 39.68
N LYS A 248 24.44 4.17 40.48
CA LYS A 248 25.06 2.95 41.05
C LYS A 248 25.38 1.90 39.99
N LEU A 249 24.67 1.92 38.87
CA LEU A 249 24.87 1.03 37.73
C LEU A 249 25.84 1.62 36.69
N GLY A 250 26.37 2.82 36.93
CA GLY A 250 27.27 3.52 36.01
C GLY A 250 26.60 4.02 34.73
N HIS A 251 25.26 3.99 34.64
CA HIS A 251 24.55 4.38 33.43
C HIS A 251 24.74 5.87 33.12
N GLY A 252 25.09 6.17 31.88
CA GLY A 252 25.37 7.54 31.42
C GLY A 252 26.67 8.15 31.96
N GLN A 253 27.40 7.45 32.85
CA GLN A 253 28.73 7.92 33.28
C GLN A 253 29.70 7.86 32.09
N GLY A 254 30.39 8.97 31.83
CA GLY A 254 31.29 9.08 30.67
C GLY A 254 30.59 9.44 29.34
N TYR A 255 29.27 9.71 29.34
CA TYR A 255 28.61 10.26 28.16
C TYR A 255 29.13 11.65 27.81
N HIS A 256 29.54 11.84 26.56
CA HIS A 256 29.92 13.15 26.07
C HIS A 256 28.76 13.81 25.31
N TYR A 257 28.22 14.90 25.86
CA TYR A 257 27.13 15.63 25.21
C TYR A 257 27.65 16.45 24.02
N ALA A 258 27.30 16.03 22.79
CA ALA A 258 27.90 16.53 21.56
C ALA A 258 27.81 18.07 21.38
N HIS A 259 26.72 18.71 21.85
CA HIS A 259 26.57 20.16 21.72
C HIS A 259 27.61 20.98 22.51
N ASN A 260 28.27 20.38 23.49
CA ASN A 260 29.36 21.02 24.25
C ASN A 260 30.71 21.00 23.52
N TYR A 261 30.80 20.33 22.37
CA TYR A 261 32.02 20.20 21.59
C TYR A 261 31.97 21.05 20.31
N PRO A 262 33.12 21.46 19.75
CA PRO A 262 33.18 22.17 18.48
C PRO A 262 32.38 21.45 17.38
N HIS A 263 31.71 22.22 16.52
CA HIS A 263 30.84 21.72 15.46
C HIS A 263 29.69 20.81 15.93
N HIS A 264 29.38 20.82 17.24
CA HIS A 264 28.42 19.93 17.88
C HIS A 264 28.70 18.44 17.63
N TYR A 265 29.99 18.07 17.57
CA TYR A 265 30.44 16.71 17.31
C TYR A 265 31.49 16.27 18.33
N VAL A 266 31.34 15.04 18.83
CA VAL A 266 32.34 14.37 19.67
C VAL A 266 32.56 12.95 19.17
N LYS A 267 33.82 12.55 19.07
CA LYS A 267 34.19 11.17 18.75
C LYS A 267 34.04 10.31 20.01
N GLN A 268 32.98 9.54 20.07
CA GLN A 268 32.74 8.51 21.09
C GLN A 268 32.06 7.29 20.46
N GLN A 269 32.00 6.18 21.18
CA GLN A 269 31.34 4.97 20.71
C GLN A 269 29.81 5.11 20.86
N TYR A 270 29.08 4.94 19.76
CA TYR A 270 27.62 4.91 19.74
C TYR A 270 27.05 3.51 19.48
N ILE A 271 27.74 2.73 18.66
CA ILE A 271 27.33 1.37 18.28
C ILE A 271 27.73 0.35 19.37
N PRO A 272 27.01 -0.78 19.53
CA PRO A 272 27.41 -1.85 20.45
C PRO A 272 28.83 -2.40 20.21
N ASP A 273 29.43 -2.96 21.26
CA ASP A 273 30.83 -3.43 21.26
C ASP A 273 31.11 -4.46 20.15
N ASP A 274 30.18 -5.38 19.91
CA ASP A 274 30.27 -6.44 18.90
C ASP A 274 30.08 -5.94 17.46
N LEU A 275 29.76 -4.65 17.30
CA LEU A 275 29.50 -3.99 16.02
C LEU A 275 30.43 -2.80 15.77
N VAL A 276 31.44 -2.57 16.61
CA VAL A 276 32.44 -1.51 16.38
C VAL A 276 33.08 -1.67 15.00
N GLY A 277 33.13 -0.57 14.24
CA GLY A 277 33.65 -0.54 12.87
C GLY A 277 32.61 -0.87 11.80
N LYS A 278 31.42 -1.36 12.16
CA LYS A 278 30.33 -1.57 11.21
C LYS A 278 29.84 -0.24 10.65
N LYS A 279 29.72 -0.17 9.33
CA LYS A 279 29.07 0.93 8.60
C LYS A 279 27.84 0.35 7.89
N TYR A 280 26.68 0.97 8.12
CA TYR A 280 25.42 0.59 7.47
C TYR A 280 25.03 1.58 6.36
N TYR A 281 25.24 2.87 6.62
CA TYR A 281 24.93 3.92 5.67
C TYR A 281 26.18 4.29 4.88
N GLU A 282 26.05 4.18 3.56
CA GLU A 282 27.02 4.65 2.58
C GLU A 282 26.36 5.77 1.77
N TYR A 283 27.04 6.92 1.68
CA TYR A 283 26.52 8.07 0.94
C TYR A 283 26.37 7.72 -0.54
N GLY A 284 25.21 8.03 -1.12
CA GLY A 284 25.02 7.98 -2.56
C GLY A 284 25.85 9.03 -3.31
N GLU A 285 26.05 8.82 -4.62
CA GLU A 285 26.83 9.70 -5.50
C GLU A 285 26.06 10.97 -5.95
N ASN A 286 24.84 11.18 -5.46
CA ASN A 286 24.05 12.36 -5.79
C ASN A 286 24.54 13.61 -5.03
N LYS A 287 24.14 14.78 -5.54
CA LYS A 287 24.55 16.09 -5.01
C LYS A 287 24.28 16.25 -3.50
N THR A 288 23.12 15.82 -3.02
CA THR A 288 22.68 16.03 -1.63
C THR A 288 23.52 15.20 -0.67
N GLU A 289 23.67 13.91 -0.95
CA GLU A 289 24.46 13.01 -0.12
C GLU A 289 25.95 13.33 -0.18
N GLN A 290 26.48 13.72 -1.34
CA GLN A 290 27.88 14.15 -1.44
C GLN A 290 28.16 15.46 -0.71
N ALA A 291 27.20 16.40 -0.66
CA ALA A 291 27.33 17.60 0.16
C ALA A 291 27.38 17.25 1.66
N ALA A 292 26.52 16.31 2.10
CA ALA A 292 26.54 15.83 3.47
C ALA A 292 27.83 15.07 3.81
N LYS A 293 28.34 14.24 2.88
CA LYS A 293 29.62 13.54 3.02
C LYS A 293 30.76 14.53 3.25
N ARG A 294 30.91 15.52 2.36
CA ARG A 294 31.97 16.54 2.45
C ARG A 294 31.92 17.31 3.78
N TYR A 295 30.73 17.69 4.23
CA TYR A 295 30.55 18.37 5.51
C TYR A 295 31.07 17.52 6.69
N TRP A 296 30.72 16.24 6.72
CA TRP A 296 31.12 15.34 7.80
C TRP A 296 32.58 14.91 7.72
N ASP A 297 33.14 14.74 6.52
CA ASP A 297 34.55 14.45 6.32
C ASP A 297 35.41 15.60 6.88
N LEU A 298 35.03 16.86 6.60
CA LEU A 298 35.69 18.05 7.12
C LEU A 298 35.66 18.11 8.66
N ILE A 299 34.49 17.88 9.27
CA ILE A 299 34.33 17.92 10.73
C ILE A 299 35.10 16.78 11.43
N LYS A 300 35.20 15.62 10.79
CA LYS A 300 35.88 14.45 11.34
C LYS A 300 37.38 14.43 11.05
N GLY A 301 37.89 15.39 10.28
CA GLY A 301 39.29 15.49 9.89
C GLY A 301 39.73 14.40 8.92
N GLU A 302 38.82 13.94 8.06
CA GLU A 302 39.08 12.94 7.01
C GLU A 302 39.50 13.59 5.67
N VAL A 303 39.44 14.93 5.56
CA VAL A 303 39.86 15.76 4.41
C VAL A 303 40.54 17.04 4.91
#